data_AF-A0A1E1VZ41-F1
#
_entry.id   AF-A0A1E1VZ41-F1
#
_cell.length_a   1.000
_cell.length_b   1.000
_cell.length_c   1.000
_cell.angle_alpha   90.00
_cell.angle_beta   90.00
_cell.angle_gamma   90.00
#
_symmetry.space_group_name_H-M   'P 1'
#
loop_
_entity.id
_entity.type
_entity.pdbx_description
1 polymer ?
#
loop_
_entity_poly.entity_id
_entity_poly.type
_entity_poly.pdbx_seq_one_letter_code
_entity_poly.pdbx_strand_id
1 'polypeptide(L)'
;RMKAQLEKLQNEISQIARKTGISSATKLALLTSDTADTDRVPDIEWWDSVILMTPEEREQKRKRTTTESQDSRSDTARVDACNTGEDDIVDNLNEDAITNLVEHPQQLRPPTEPLKPTYMPVFLTKKERKKLRRQSRREAWKEEQEKVRLGLEAPPEPKLRISNLMRALGTEATQDPTAIEAKVRAQIAKRQKAHLDANRARALTDQQKREKADRKIREDTTVAVHVAVYRVKDLFECASAKFKVEVNAQQLHMTGCVVLHRGCCVVVVEGGPKQHSKYKRLMLNRIKWEDDSVKDADGSEVPNSCQLVWEG
;
A
#
# COMPACT_ATOMS: atom_id res chain seq x y z
N ARG A 1 -10.29 33.70 -46.22
CA ARG A 1 -9.63 33.24 -44.97
C ARG A 1 -10.41 32.13 -44.28
N MET A 2 -11.70 32.32 -43.99
CA MET A 2 -12.56 31.29 -43.37
C MET A 2 -12.67 30.00 -44.21
N LYS A 3 -12.85 30.11 -45.53
CA LYS A 3 -12.90 28.97 -46.45
C LYS A 3 -11.61 28.13 -46.45
N ALA A 4 -10.46 28.80 -46.40
CA ALA A 4 -9.15 28.15 -46.34
C ALA A 4 -8.90 27.47 -44.97
N GLN A 5 -9.45 28.01 -43.88
CA GLN A 5 -9.39 27.34 -42.57
C GLN A 5 -10.28 26.10 -42.52
N LEU A 6 -11.48 26.17 -43.11
CA LEU A 6 -12.41 25.05 -43.23
C LEU A 6 -11.79 23.90 -44.04
N GLU A 7 -11.17 24.22 -45.17
CA GLU A 7 -10.48 23.26 -46.03
C GLU A 7 -9.25 22.63 -45.34
N LYS A 8 -8.53 23.41 -44.52
CA LYS A 8 -7.41 22.91 -43.71
C LYS A 8 -7.87 21.95 -42.61
N LEU A 9 -8.97 22.28 -41.92
CA LEU A 9 -9.63 21.41 -40.93
C LEU A 9 -10.14 20.11 -41.56
N GLN A 10 -10.76 20.22 -42.73
CA GLN A 10 -11.26 19.07 -43.48
C GLN A 10 -10.12 18.15 -43.94
N ASN A 11 -8.99 18.72 -44.35
CA ASN A 11 -7.77 17.98 -44.69
C ASN A 11 -7.12 17.31 -43.46
N GLU A 12 -7.05 17.98 -42.30
CA GLU A 12 -6.53 17.38 -41.06
C GLU A 12 -7.40 16.23 -40.57
N ILE A 13 -8.72 16.38 -40.56
CA ILE A 13 -9.67 15.31 -40.20
C ILE A 13 -9.49 14.11 -41.15
N SER A 14 -9.33 14.37 -42.45
CA SER A 14 -9.11 13.30 -43.44
C SER A 14 -7.77 12.58 -43.26
N GLN A 15 -6.71 13.27 -42.83
CA GLN A 15 -5.41 12.66 -42.59
C GLN A 15 -5.39 11.85 -41.30
N ILE A 16 -6.07 12.31 -40.25
CA ILE A 16 -6.21 11.57 -38.99
C ILE A 16 -7.03 10.30 -39.22
N ALA A 17 -8.15 10.37 -39.96
CA ALA A 17 -8.96 9.21 -40.32
C ALA A 17 -8.21 8.17 -41.17
N ARG A 18 -7.31 8.60 -42.06
CA ARG A 18 -6.43 7.70 -42.82
C ARG A 18 -5.33 7.08 -41.95
N LYS A 19 -4.74 7.84 -41.02
CA LYS A 19 -3.70 7.35 -40.10
C LYS A 19 -4.23 6.33 -39.09
N THR A 20 -5.49 6.45 -38.67
CA THR A 20 -6.13 5.52 -37.74
C THR A 20 -6.88 4.38 -38.44
N GLY A 21 -7.03 4.42 -39.77
CA GLY A 21 -7.73 3.40 -40.55
C GLY A 21 -9.25 3.33 -40.31
N ILE A 22 -9.83 4.32 -39.62
CA ILE A 22 -11.22 4.30 -39.17
C ILE A 22 -11.96 5.47 -39.83
N SER A 23 -12.70 5.16 -40.89
CA SER A 23 -13.48 6.15 -41.64
C SER A 23 -14.89 6.38 -41.10
N SER A 24 -15.30 5.70 -40.02
CA SER A 24 -16.63 5.90 -39.40
C SER A 24 -16.66 5.50 -37.92
N ALA A 25 -17.34 6.29 -37.09
CA ALA A 25 -17.64 6.00 -35.69
C ALA A 25 -18.42 4.68 -35.49
N THR A 26 -19.15 4.24 -36.51
CA THR A 26 -19.83 2.93 -36.53
C THR A 26 -18.84 1.76 -36.41
N LYS A 27 -17.60 1.93 -36.90
CA LYS A 27 -16.57 0.89 -36.86
C LYS A 27 -15.83 0.83 -35.52
N LEU A 28 -15.82 1.93 -34.74
CA LEU A 28 -15.36 1.93 -33.35
C LEU A 28 -16.33 1.20 -32.42
N ALA A 29 -17.64 1.30 -32.67
CA ALA A 29 -18.65 0.53 -31.94
C ALA A 29 -18.61 -0.98 -32.26
N LEU A 30 -18.17 -1.37 -33.46
CA LEU A 30 -17.94 -2.77 -33.85
C LEU A 30 -16.66 -3.38 -33.25
N LEU A 31 -15.68 -2.57 -32.85
CA LEU A 31 -14.46 -3.04 -32.18
C LEU A 31 -14.68 -3.32 -30.68
N THR A 32 -15.80 -2.87 -30.10
CA THR A 32 -16.21 -3.21 -28.73
C THR A 32 -17.04 -4.48 -28.63
N SER A 33 -17.35 -5.14 -29.76
CA SER A 33 -18.22 -6.33 -29.80
C SER A 33 -17.56 -7.48 -30.55
N ASP A 34 -16.31 -7.80 -30.23
CA ASP A 34 -15.75 -9.12 -30.57
C ASP A 34 -16.15 -10.14 -29.49
N THR A 35 -17.46 -10.17 -29.20
CA THR A 35 -18.12 -11.09 -28.25
C THR A 35 -18.93 -12.16 -28.98
N ALA A 36 -18.68 -12.35 -30.28
CA ALA A 36 -19.50 -13.23 -31.11
C ALA A 36 -19.39 -14.72 -30.72
N ASP A 37 -18.30 -15.13 -30.06
CA ASP A 37 -18.10 -16.52 -29.61
C ASP A 37 -18.19 -16.70 -28.07
N THR A 38 -18.43 -15.64 -27.29
CA THR A 38 -18.59 -15.74 -25.83
C THR A 38 -20.04 -15.85 -25.37
N ASP A 39 -21.02 -15.47 -26.21
CA ASP A 39 -22.44 -15.51 -25.84
C ASP A 39 -23.12 -16.85 -26.15
N ARG A 40 -22.42 -17.78 -26.83
CA ARG A 40 -22.92 -19.15 -26.99
C ARG A 40 -22.65 -19.90 -25.70
N VAL A 41 -23.63 -19.89 -24.79
CA VAL A 41 -23.65 -20.77 -23.61
C VAL A 41 -23.36 -22.19 -24.11
N PRO A 42 -22.22 -22.79 -23.74
CA PRO A 42 -21.93 -24.16 -24.12
C PRO A 42 -23.00 -25.08 -23.54
N ASP A 43 -23.40 -26.08 -24.31
CA ASP A 43 -24.41 -27.05 -23.85
C ASP A 43 -23.92 -27.83 -22.60
N ILE A 44 -22.60 -27.87 -22.36
CA ILE A 44 -21.94 -28.50 -21.21
C ILE A 44 -20.81 -27.57 -20.72
N GLU A 45 -20.81 -27.24 -19.43
CA GLU A 45 -19.71 -26.48 -18.83
C GLU A 45 -18.47 -27.37 -18.61
N TRP A 46 -17.29 -26.77 -18.55
CA TRP A 46 -16.02 -27.52 -18.50
C TRP A 46 -15.90 -28.45 -17.29
N TRP A 47 -16.54 -28.14 -16.16
CA TRP A 47 -16.53 -28.98 -14.95
C TRP A 47 -17.49 -30.17 -15.06
N ASP A 48 -18.59 -30.02 -15.80
CA ASP A 48 -19.52 -31.12 -16.10
C ASP A 48 -18.88 -32.18 -17.00
N SER A 49 -17.95 -31.79 -17.88
CA SER A 49 -17.30 -32.72 -18.82
C SER A 49 -16.48 -33.84 -18.16
N VAL A 50 -16.08 -33.64 -16.90
CA VAL A 50 -15.33 -34.64 -16.12
C VAL A 50 -16.28 -35.67 -15.50
N ILE A 51 -17.53 -35.26 -15.25
CA ILE A 51 -18.54 -36.04 -14.54
C ILE A 51 -19.48 -36.73 -15.54
N LEU A 52 -19.68 -36.16 -16.73
CA LEU A 52 -20.57 -36.67 -17.77
C LEU A 52 -19.80 -37.50 -18.81
N MET A 53 -20.42 -38.60 -19.27
CA MET A 53 -19.88 -39.43 -20.35
C MET A 53 -20.00 -38.72 -21.71
N THR A 54 -18.93 -38.80 -22.52
CA THR A 54 -18.96 -38.28 -23.89
C THR A 54 -19.98 -39.04 -24.77
N PRO A 55 -20.50 -38.44 -25.86
CA PRO A 55 -21.45 -39.12 -26.75
C PRO A 55 -20.94 -40.48 -27.27
N GLU A 56 -19.63 -40.61 -27.51
CA GLU A 56 -18.99 -41.84 -27.98
C GLU A 56 -18.94 -42.91 -26.88
N GLU A 57 -18.62 -42.53 -25.64
CA GLU A 57 -18.62 -43.41 -24.46
C GLU A 57 -20.04 -43.91 -24.14
N ARG A 58 -21.04 -43.05 -24.31
CA ARG A 58 -22.46 -43.40 -24.17
C ARG A 58 -22.90 -44.46 -25.18
N GLU A 59 -22.46 -44.34 -26.44
CA GLU A 59 -22.77 -45.32 -27.48
C GLU A 59 -22.07 -46.67 -27.22
N GLN A 60 -20.86 -46.66 -26.67
CA GLN A 60 -20.13 -47.87 -26.28
C GLN A 60 -20.73 -48.56 -25.04
N LYS A 61 -21.16 -47.79 -24.01
CA LYS A 61 -21.90 -48.33 -22.84
C LYS A 61 -23.17 -49.03 -23.31
N ARG A 62 -23.97 -48.38 -24.17
CA ARG A 62 -25.20 -48.95 -24.77
C ARG A 62 -24.96 -50.25 -25.55
N LYS A 63 -23.87 -50.35 -26.34
CA LYS A 63 -23.48 -51.59 -27.06
C LYS A 63 -23.05 -52.72 -26.12
N ARG A 64 -22.45 -52.40 -24.97
CA ARG A 64 -22.10 -53.41 -23.93
C ARG A 64 -23.34 -53.94 -23.21
N THR A 65 -24.26 -53.07 -22.77
CA THR A 65 -25.50 -53.49 -22.08
C THR A 65 -26.43 -54.33 -22.97
N THR A 66 -26.47 -54.07 -24.29
CA THR A 66 -27.23 -54.89 -25.25
C THR A 66 -26.64 -56.29 -25.48
N THR A 67 -25.38 -56.53 -25.12
CA THR A 67 -24.74 -57.85 -25.28
C THR A 67 -25.03 -58.77 -24.08
N GLU A 68 -25.32 -58.21 -22.89
CA GLU A 68 -25.63 -58.98 -21.67
C GLU A 68 -27.13 -59.11 -21.37
N SER A 69 -28.01 -58.40 -22.07
CA SER A 69 -29.46 -58.53 -21.93
C SER A 69 -30.15 -58.61 -23.29
N GLN A 70 -30.61 -59.80 -23.68
CA GLN A 70 -31.52 -59.95 -24.81
C GLN A 70 -32.90 -59.42 -24.42
N ASP A 71 -33.13 -58.12 -24.62
CA ASP A 71 -34.46 -57.53 -24.48
C ASP A 71 -35.29 -57.82 -25.74
N SER A 72 -36.32 -58.65 -25.59
CA SER A 72 -37.16 -59.19 -26.69
C SER A 72 -38.37 -58.30 -27.04
N ARG A 73 -38.37 -57.03 -26.64
CA ARG A 73 -39.49 -56.09 -26.85
C ARG A 73 -39.41 -55.42 -28.23
N SER A 74 -40.57 -55.19 -28.87
CA SER A 74 -40.68 -54.51 -30.17
C SER A 74 -40.33 -53.01 -30.07
N ASP A 75 -39.90 -52.40 -31.17
CA ASP A 75 -39.55 -50.97 -31.22
C ASP A 75 -40.64 -50.06 -30.66
N THR A 76 -41.91 -50.36 -30.94
CA THR A 76 -43.06 -49.61 -30.39
C THR A 76 -43.18 -49.73 -28.87
N ALA A 77 -42.90 -50.92 -28.31
CA ALA A 77 -42.93 -51.15 -26.86
C ALA A 77 -41.72 -50.53 -26.13
N ARG A 78 -40.61 -50.29 -26.83
CA ARG A 78 -39.45 -49.53 -26.31
C ARG A 78 -39.78 -48.03 -26.20
N VAL A 79 -40.50 -47.50 -27.19
CA VAL A 79 -40.89 -46.09 -27.26
C VAL A 79 -42.00 -45.74 -26.26
N ASP A 80 -42.91 -46.67 -25.96
CA ASP A 80 -43.93 -46.47 -24.92
C ASP A 80 -43.36 -46.54 -23.50
N ALA A 81 -42.22 -47.22 -23.29
CA ALA A 81 -41.56 -47.34 -21.98
C ALA A 81 -40.62 -46.17 -21.66
N CYS A 82 -40.13 -45.42 -22.66
CA CYS A 82 -39.17 -44.34 -22.47
C CYS A 82 -39.77 -43.01 -21.99
N ASN A 83 -40.98 -43.03 -21.40
CA ASN A 83 -41.60 -41.85 -20.77
C ASN A 83 -42.17 -42.11 -19.37
N THR A 84 -41.91 -43.26 -18.78
CA THR A 84 -42.19 -43.53 -17.35
C THR A 84 -41.04 -44.33 -16.74
N GLY A 85 -39.93 -43.68 -16.42
CA GLY A 85 -38.80 -44.31 -15.74
C GLY A 85 -37.74 -43.29 -15.30
N GLU A 86 -37.02 -43.62 -14.23
CA GLU A 86 -35.91 -42.86 -13.61
C GLU A 86 -34.61 -42.84 -14.44
N ASP A 87 -34.67 -43.16 -15.73
CA ASP A 87 -33.53 -43.17 -16.65
C ASP A 87 -33.51 -41.80 -17.38
N ASP A 88 -32.54 -40.89 -17.24
CA ASP A 88 -31.14 -41.09 -17.66
C ASP A 88 -30.18 -40.00 -17.10
N ILE A 89 -30.43 -39.39 -15.92
CA ILE A 89 -29.33 -38.61 -15.28
C ILE A 89 -28.22 -39.57 -14.86
N VAL A 90 -28.57 -40.77 -14.40
CA VAL A 90 -27.63 -41.77 -13.88
C VAL A 90 -26.82 -42.44 -15.00
N ASP A 91 -27.42 -42.67 -16.17
CA ASP A 91 -26.78 -43.32 -17.31
C ASP A 91 -25.75 -42.42 -18.03
N ASN A 92 -25.87 -41.10 -17.86
CA ASN A 92 -24.92 -40.13 -18.40
C ASN A 92 -23.77 -39.81 -17.44
N LEU A 93 -23.75 -40.37 -16.21
CA LEU A 93 -22.68 -40.17 -15.24
C LEU A 93 -21.51 -41.12 -15.51
N ASN A 94 -20.30 -40.55 -15.50
CA ASN A 94 -19.07 -41.30 -15.45
C ASN A 94 -18.84 -41.82 -14.02
N GLU A 95 -19.34 -43.02 -13.74
CA GLU A 95 -19.21 -43.70 -12.43
C GLU A 95 -17.75 -43.87 -11.99
N ASP A 96 -16.79 -43.89 -12.93
CA ASP A 96 -15.36 -43.96 -12.62
C ASP A 96 -14.79 -42.63 -12.07
N ALA A 97 -15.44 -41.50 -12.37
CA ALA A 97 -15.04 -40.18 -11.90
C ALA A 97 -15.57 -39.84 -10.50
N ILE A 98 -16.67 -40.48 -10.07
CA ILE A 98 -17.31 -40.23 -8.77
C ILE A 98 -16.93 -41.35 -7.80
N THR A 99 -16.19 -41.01 -6.75
CA THR A 99 -15.83 -41.95 -5.69
C THR A 99 -16.35 -41.46 -4.34
N ASN A 100 -16.42 -42.36 -3.35
CA ASN A 100 -16.80 -42.02 -1.97
C ASN A 100 -15.70 -41.25 -1.22
N LEU A 101 -14.64 -40.83 -1.91
CA LEU A 101 -13.49 -40.15 -1.33
C LEU A 101 -13.72 -38.64 -1.30
N VAL A 102 -13.46 -38.03 -0.15
CA VAL A 102 -13.51 -36.57 0.02
C VAL A 102 -12.07 -36.04 0.03
N GLU A 103 -11.72 -35.26 -0.99
CA GLU A 103 -10.42 -34.59 -1.03
C GLU A 103 -10.37 -33.45 -0.01
N HIS A 104 -9.24 -33.36 0.70
CA HIS A 104 -8.90 -32.18 1.49
C HIS A 104 -7.87 -31.38 0.70
N PRO A 105 -8.29 -30.32 -0.02
CA PRO A 105 -7.40 -29.60 -0.91
C PRO A 105 -6.25 -28.96 -0.13
N GLN A 106 -5.15 -28.68 -0.83
CA GLN A 106 -3.96 -28.11 -0.22
C GLN A 106 -4.29 -26.80 0.52
N GLN A 107 -4.00 -26.76 1.82
CA GLN A 107 -4.16 -25.55 2.61
C GLN A 107 -3.09 -24.52 2.21
N LEU A 108 -3.51 -23.49 1.49
CA LEU A 108 -2.65 -22.35 1.15
C LEU A 108 -2.56 -21.40 2.36
N ARG A 109 -1.37 -20.79 2.53
CA ARG A 109 -1.21 -19.73 3.54
C ARG A 109 -1.98 -18.48 3.11
N PRO A 110 -2.60 -17.75 4.05
CA PRO A 110 -3.25 -16.48 3.74
C PRO A 110 -2.24 -15.49 3.12
N PRO A 111 -2.58 -14.80 2.02
CA PRO A 111 -1.69 -13.81 1.40
C PRO A 111 -1.29 -12.66 2.32
N THR A 112 -2.11 -12.35 3.32
CA THR A 112 -1.94 -11.26 4.29
C THR A 112 -1.16 -11.66 5.55
N GLU A 113 -0.69 -12.91 5.66
CA GLU A 113 0.09 -13.34 6.82
C GLU A 113 1.57 -12.92 6.67
N PRO A 114 2.13 -12.13 7.61
CA PRO A 114 3.51 -11.69 7.52
C PRO A 114 4.46 -12.89 7.66
N LEU A 115 5.42 -13.00 6.74
CA LEU A 115 6.45 -14.04 6.76
C LEU A 115 7.35 -13.99 8.00
N LYS A 116 7.45 -12.82 8.65
CA LYS A 116 8.24 -12.62 9.87
C LYS A 116 7.33 -12.66 11.10
N PRO A 117 7.73 -13.36 12.18
CA PRO A 117 6.95 -13.38 13.40
C PRO A 117 6.82 -11.96 13.97
N THR A 118 5.60 -11.56 14.27
CA THR A 118 5.32 -10.26 14.89
C THR A 118 5.65 -10.34 16.37
N TYR A 119 6.47 -9.40 16.86
CA TYR A 119 6.82 -9.31 18.28
C TYR A 119 5.91 -8.29 18.97
N MET A 120 5.34 -8.69 20.11
CA MET A 120 4.53 -7.79 20.92
C MET A 120 5.44 -6.76 21.60
N PRO A 121 5.18 -5.44 21.45
CA PRO A 121 5.96 -4.43 22.14
C PRO A 121 5.76 -4.53 23.66
N VAL A 122 6.86 -4.56 24.40
CA VAL A 122 6.84 -4.63 25.88
C VAL A 122 6.61 -3.25 26.47
N PHE A 123 5.52 -3.08 27.21
CA PHE A 123 5.21 -1.86 27.93
C PHE A 123 5.51 -2.01 29.42
N LEU A 124 6.24 -1.04 29.97
CA LEU A 124 6.59 -0.99 31.39
C LEU A 124 5.72 0.03 32.12
N THR A 125 5.25 -0.34 33.31
CA THR A 125 4.59 0.59 34.22
C THR A 125 5.54 1.72 34.65
N LYS A 126 4.99 2.83 35.15
CA LYS A 126 5.80 3.94 35.67
C LYS A 126 6.71 3.48 36.83
N LYS A 127 6.26 2.54 37.67
CA LYS A 127 7.02 1.98 38.80
C LYS A 127 8.21 1.16 38.31
N GLU A 128 8.02 0.29 37.32
CA GLU A 128 9.09 -0.52 36.74
C GLU A 128 10.12 0.34 36.01
N ARG A 129 9.67 1.33 35.21
CA ARG A 129 10.60 2.29 34.58
C ARG A 129 11.45 3.03 35.62
N LYS A 130 10.86 3.40 36.76
CA LYS A 130 11.59 4.03 37.87
C LYS A 130 12.56 3.05 38.54
N LYS A 131 12.19 1.78 38.70
CA LYS A 131 13.06 0.71 39.24
C LYS A 131 14.26 0.46 38.33
N LEU A 132 14.02 0.25 37.03
CA LEU A 132 15.05 0.03 36.02
C LEU A 132 16.04 1.20 35.97
N ARG A 133 15.55 2.44 35.86
CA ARG A 133 16.40 3.65 35.89
C ARG A 133 17.25 3.75 37.15
N ARG A 134 16.73 3.34 38.32
CA ARG A 134 17.49 3.36 39.58
C ARG A 134 18.57 2.28 39.60
N GLN A 135 18.27 1.08 39.13
CA GLN A 135 19.24 -0.01 39.02
C GLN A 135 20.36 0.35 38.05
N SER A 136 20.05 0.76 36.81
CA SER A 136 21.08 1.15 35.82
C SER A 136 21.95 2.32 36.29
N ARG A 137 21.38 3.27 37.04
CA ARG A 137 22.18 4.36 37.65
C ARG A 137 23.09 3.87 38.77
N ARG A 138 22.61 2.92 39.58
CA ARG A 138 23.42 2.34 40.66
C ARG A 138 24.57 1.51 40.09
N GLU A 139 24.30 0.73 39.05
CA GLU A 139 25.30 -0.05 38.33
C GLU A 139 26.35 0.85 37.66
N ALA A 140 25.92 1.87 36.90
CA ALA A 140 26.86 2.82 36.29
C ALA A 140 27.73 3.56 37.32
N TRP A 141 27.14 3.95 38.46
CA TRP A 141 27.90 4.59 39.54
C TRP A 141 28.87 3.61 40.22
N LYS A 142 28.47 2.36 40.39
CA LYS A 142 29.34 1.31 40.94
C LYS A 142 30.51 1.02 40.00
N GLU A 143 30.26 0.98 38.70
CA GLU A 143 31.30 0.80 37.66
C GLU A 143 32.29 1.98 37.66
N GLU A 144 31.81 3.22 37.74
CA GLU A 144 32.67 4.42 37.84
C GLU A 144 33.53 4.38 39.12
N GLN A 145 32.93 4.01 40.26
CA GLN A 145 33.69 3.85 41.51
C GLN A 145 34.71 2.72 41.44
N GLU A 146 34.39 1.60 40.80
CA GLU A 146 35.31 0.49 40.58
C GLU A 146 36.48 0.94 39.69
N LYS A 147 36.23 1.68 38.60
CA LYS A 147 37.30 2.28 37.77
C LYS A 147 38.22 3.19 38.55
N VAL A 148 37.67 4.03 39.43
CA VAL A 148 38.47 4.90 40.32
C VAL A 148 39.25 4.06 41.33
N ARG A 149 38.65 3.00 41.89
CA ARG A 149 39.32 2.09 42.85
C ARG A 149 40.48 1.33 42.20
N LEU A 150 40.34 0.93 40.93
CA LEU A 150 41.40 0.32 40.15
C LEU A 150 42.45 1.34 39.65
N GLY A 151 42.21 2.65 39.83
CA GLY A 151 43.12 3.71 39.40
C GLY A 151 43.13 3.99 37.89
N LEU A 152 42.14 3.47 37.15
CA LEU A 152 41.99 3.72 35.71
C LEU A 152 41.46 5.13 35.42
N GLU A 153 40.65 5.66 36.32
CA GLU A 153 40.10 7.02 36.25
C GLU A 153 40.46 7.79 37.52
N ALA A 154 40.90 9.05 37.37
CA ALA A 154 41.16 9.91 38.50
C ALA A 154 39.83 10.31 39.18
N PRO A 155 39.80 10.46 40.52
CA PRO A 155 38.62 10.95 41.22
C PRO A 155 38.13 12.28 40.63
N PRO A 156 36.81 12.44 40.40
CA PRO A 156 36.28 13.65 39.79
C PRO A 156 36.49 14.87 40.71
N GLU A 157 36.97 15.97 40.14
CA GLU A 157 37.21 17.22 40.86
C GLU A 157 35.91 17.78 41.51
N PRO A 158 36.02 18.45 42.66
CA PRO A 158 34.87 19.02 43.35
C PRO A 158 34.16 20.08 42.48
N LYS A 159 32.83 20.06 42.52
CA LYS A 159 31.99 20.94 41.71
C LYS A 159 31.93 22.36 42.30
N LEU A 160 32.83 23.25 41.90
CA LEU A 160 32.78 24.66 42.30
C LEU A 160 31.69 25.41 41.53
N ARG A 161 31.03 26.36 42.20
CA ARG A 161 30.10 27.34 41.60
C ARG A 161 30.48 28.70 42.17
N ILE A 162 30.21 29.79 41.45
CA ILE A 162 30.46 31.16 41.96
C ILE A 162 29.73 31.36 43.31
N SER A 163 28.50 30.83 43.44
CA SER A 163 27.74 30.84 44.69
C SER A 163 28.39 30.06 45.85
N ASN A 164 29.19 29.02 45.55
CA ASN A 164 29.80 28.14 46.53
C ASN A 164 31.29 28.48 46.74
N LEU A 165 31.80 29.52 46.10
CA LEU A 165 33.21 29.87 46.04
C LEU A 165 33.77 30.23 47.41
N MET A 166 33.14 31.22 48.07
CA MET A 166 33.56 31.71 49.39
C MET A 166 33.43 30.65 50.49
N ARG A 167 32.50 29.69 50.32
CA ARG A 167 32.32 28.59 51.27
C ARG A 167 33.32 27.46 51.09
N ALA A 168 33.75 27.19 49.85
CA ALA A 168 34.62 26.05 49.52
C ALA A 168 36.11 26.37 49.60
N LEU A 169 36.50 27.60 49.24
CA LEU A 169 37.90 28.03 49.15
C LEU A 169 38.14 29.33 49.93
N GLY A 170 37.46 29.53 51.07
CA GLY A 170 37.44 30.82 51.77
C GLY A 170 38.81 31.42 52.08
N THR A 171 39.78 30.61 52.51
CA THR A 171 41.15 31.08 52.81
C THR A 171 41.95 31.45 51.55
N GLU A 172 41.85 30.64 50.49
CA GLU A 172 42.55 30.86 49.21
C GLU A 172 41.89 31.95 48.35
N ALA A 173 40.56 32.04 48.38
CA ALA A 173 39.78 33.03 47.65
C ALA A 173 39.95 34.45 48.19
N THR A 174 40.37 34.60 49.46
CA THR A 174 40.66 35.90 50.07
C THR A 174 42.03 36.43 49.65
N GLN A 175 42.97 35.54 49.31
CA GLN A 175 44.32 35.93 48.86
C GLN A 175 44.30 36.44 47.42
N ASP A 176 43.69 35.68 46.49
CA ASP A 176 43.62 36.05 45.06
C ASP A 176 42.19 35.85 44.48
N PRO A 177 41.29 36.82 44.68
CA PRO A 177 39.88 36.66 44.29
C PRO A 177 39.70 36.47 42.78
N THR A 178 40.48 37.20 41.96
CA THR A 178 40.37 37.17 40.49
C THR A 178 40.88 35.85 39.90
N ALA A 179 41.97 35.29 40.43
CA ALA A 179 42.54 34.04 39.94
C ALA A 179 41.63 32.84 40.26
N ILE A 180 41.08 32.80 41.47
CA ILE A 180 40.13 31.77 41.90
C ILE A 180 38.81 31.88 41.14
N GLU A 181 38.31 33.10 40.90
CA GLU A 181 37.13 33.32 40.05
C GLU A 181 37.37 32.82 38.62
N ALA A 182 38.52 33.14 38.02
CA ALA A 182 38.88 32.68 36.68
C ALA A 182 38.93 31.14 36.59
N LYS A 183 39.50 30.46 37.59
CA LYS A 183 39.49 28.98 37.68
C LYS A 183 38.07 28.43 37.76
N VAL A 184 37.19 29.01 38.57
CA VAL A 184 35.79 28.55 38.68
C VAL A 184 35.02 28.83 37.39
N ARG A 185 35.19 29.98 36.76
CA ARG A 185 34.62 30.29 35.44
C ARG A 185 35.11 29.29 34.38
N ALA A 186 36.40 28.97 34.37
CA ALA A 186 36.97 27.94 33.49
C ALA A 186 36.36 26.56 33.76
N GLN A 187 36.13 26.17 35.02
CA GLN A 187 35.49 24.89 35.36
C GLN A 187 33.99 24.88 34.99
N ILE A 188 33.29 26.01 35.13
CA ILE A 188 31.91 26.19 34.63
C ILE A 188 31.90 26.04 33.10
N ALA A 189 32.77 26.76 32.40
CA ALA A 189 32.89 26.72 30.95
C ALA A 189 33.26 25.31 30.46
N LYS A 190 34.20 24.61 31.11
CA LYS A 190 34.57 23.22 30.81
C LYS A 190 33.37 22.28 30.95
N ARG A 191 32.57 22.41 32.01
CA ARG A 191 31.33 21.62 32.20
C ARG A 191 30.28 21.94 31.14
N GLN A 192 30.08 23.21 30.83
CA GLN A 192 29.14 23.63 29.80
C GLN A 192 29.57 23.11 28.42
N LYS A 193 30.86 23.25 28.10
CA LYS A 193 31.47 22.72 26.88
C LYS A 193 31.32 21.20 26.80
N ALA A 194 31.68 20.46 27.84
CA ALA A 194 31.53 19.00 27.88
C ALA A 194 30.06 18.57 27.69
N HIS A 195 29.10 19.28 28.29
CA HIS A 195 27.67 19.03 28.07
C HIS A 195 27.25 19.31 26.62
N LEU A 196 27.68 20.43 26.04
CA LEU A 196 27.37 20.78 24.65
C LEU A 196 28.04 19.82 23.65
N ASP A 197 29.29 19.44 23.91
CA ASP A 197 30.04 18.49 23.08
C ASP A 197 29.42 17.10 23.17
N ALA A 198 29.00 16.64 24.36
CA ALA A 198 28.23 15.40 24.52
C ALA A 198 26.85 15.45 23.86
N ASN A 199 26.21 16.62 23.79
CA ASN A 199 24.96 16.81 23.04
C ASN A 199 25.21 16.81 21.54
N ARG A 200 26.29 17.45 21.08
CA ARG A 200 26.69 17.49 19.68
C ARG A 200 27.09 16.10 19.19
N ALA A 201 27.84 15.34 19.98
CA ALA A 201 28.22 13.97 19.66
C ALA A 201 27.00 13.02 19.59
N ARG A 202 25.95 13.28 20.40
CA ARG A 202 24.68 12.53 20.34
C ARG A 202 23.71 13.05 19.29
N ALA A 203 23.91 14.26 18.76
CA ALA A 203 23.05 14.83 17.76
C ALA A 203 23.24 14.06 16.44
N LEU A 204 22.13 13.59 15.88
CA LEU A 204 22.14 12.99 14.55
C LEU A 204 22.65 14.02 13.54
N THR A 205 23.46 13.57 12.58
CA THR A 205 23.81 14.39 11.43
C THR A 205 22.56 14.68 10.60
N ASP A 206 22.57 15.72 9.77
CA ASP A 206 21.37 16.08 9.00
C ASP A 206 20.97 14.98 8.01
N GLN A 207 21.95 14.24 7.48
CA GLN A 207 21.70 13.05 6.68
C GLN A 207 21.01 11.95 7.50
N GLN A 208 21.51 11.64 8.71
CA GLN A 208 20.88 10.64 9.58
C GLN A 208 19.47 11.05 10.02
N LYS A 209 19.21 12.36 10.19
CA LYS A 209 17.86 12.86 10.46
C LYS A 209 16.92 12.62 9.28
N ARG A 210 17.36 12.89 8.05
CA ARG A 210 16.60 12.61 6.82
C ARG A 210 16.31 11.12 6.70
N GLU A 211 17.32 10.27 6.80
CA GLU A 211 17.14 8.80 6.73
C GLU A 211 16.20 8.27 7.83
N LYS A 212 16.25 8.84 9.03
CA LYS A 212 15.32 8.47 10.12
C LYS A 212 13.90 8.94 9.84
N ALA A 213 13.71 10.09 9.19
CA ALA A 213 12.41 10.58 8.76
C ALA A 213 11.87 9.74 7.60
N ASP A 214 12.71 9.44 6.61
CA ASP A 214 12.37 8.60 5.45
C ASP A 214 12.00 7.19 5.91
N ARG A 215 12.76 6.57 6.81
CA ARG A 215 12.42 5.26 7.41
C ARG A 215 11.12 5.28 8.21
N LYS A 216 10.72 6.43 8.77
CA LYS A 216 9.44 6.56 9.48
C LYS A 216 8.26 6.67 8.51
N ILE A 217 8.48 7.26 7.34
CA ILE A 217 7.46 7.47 6.31
C ILE A 217 7.33 6.27 5.38
N ARG A 218 8.45 5.63 5.07
CA ARG A 218 8.51 4.40 4.28
C ARG A 218 7.87 3.28 5.09
N GLU A 219 6.64 2.93 4.72
CA GLU A 219 5.93 1.81 5.30
C GLU A 219 6.30 0.52 4.57
N ASP A 220 6.19 -0.61 5.26
CA ASP A 220 6.40 -1.92 4.66
C ASP A 220 5.11 -2.34 3.95
N THR A 221 5.12 -2.25 2.62
CA THR A 221 4.00 -2.62 1.75
C THR A 221 4.12 -4.04 1.22
N THR A 222 5.01 -4.88 1.79
CA THR A 222 5.24 -6.26 1.31
C THR A 222 4.06 -7.20 1.57
N VAL A 223 3.29 -6.97 2.63
CA VAL A 223 2.16 -7.83 3.03
C VAL A 223 0.85 -7.36 2.41
N ALA A 224 0.62 -6.05 2.43
CA ALA A 224 -0.56 -5.42 1.85
C ALA A 224 -0.20 -4.02 1.37
N VAL A 225 -0.74 -3.66 0.22
CA VAL A 225 -0.72 -2.30 -0.31
C VAL A 225 -2.15 -1.80 -0.22
N HIS A 226 -2.34 -0.62 0.36
CA HIS A 226 -3.61 0.08 0.25
C HIS A 226 -3.59 0.94 -1.00
N VAL A 227 -4.71 0.99 -1.68
CA VAL A 227 -4.91 1.76 -2.90
C VAL A 227 -6.09 2.69 -2.71
N ALA A 228 -5.94 3.93 -3.16
CA ALA A 228 -7.00 4.93 -3.15
C ALA A 228 -7.13 5.55 -4.52
N VAL A 229 -8.37 5.67 -4.98
CA VAL A 229 -8.72 6.25 -6.28
C VAL A 229 -9.49 7.54 -6.04
N TYR A 230 -8.95 8.65 -6.53
CA TYR A 230 -9.59 9.95 -6.48
C TYR A 230 -10.05 10.35 -7.88
N ARG A 231 -11.24 10.95 -7.96
CA ARG A 231 -11.75 11.61 -9.15
C ARG A 231 -11.70 13.11 -8.93
N VAL A 232 -11.07 13.82 -9.85
CA VAL A 232 -11.01 15.29 -9.92
C VAL A 232 -11.67 15.72 -11.23
N LYS A 233 -12.40 16.83 -11.25
CA LYS A 233 -13.00 17.31 -12.52
C LYS A 233 -11.93 17.76 -13.50
N ASP A 234 -11.03 18.64 -13.07
CA ASP A 234 -9.88 19.08 -13.86
C ASP A 234 -8.60 19.15 -13.02
N LEU A 235 -7.50 18.70 -13.61
CA LEU A 235 -6.15 18.79 -13.04
C LEU A 235 -5.14 19.32 -14.08
N PHE A 236 -5.63 19.73 -15.26
CA PHE A 236 -4.80 20.18 -16.36
C PHE A 236 -4.36 21.64 -16.18
N GLU A 237 -5.30 22.53 -15.86
CA GLU A 237 -5.03 23.98 -15.78
C GLU A 237 -4.34 24.37 -14.47
N CYS A 238 -4.65 23.68 -13.36
CA CYS A 238 -4.08 24.00 -12.05
C CYS A 238 -2.70 23.34 -11.83
N ALA A 239 -1.65 24.00 -12.33
CA ALA A 239 -0.26 23.56 -12.18
C ALA A 239 0.17 23.39 -10.70
N SER A 240 -0.35 24.24 -9.80
CA SER A 240 -0.09 24.17 -8.36
C SER A 240 -0.65 22.91 -7.72
N ALA A 241 -1.89 22.54 -8.05
CA ALA A 241 -2.50 21.30 -7.57
C ALA A 241 -1.78 20.08 -8.12
N LYS A 242 -1.45 20.08 -9.42
CA LYS A 242 -0.68 19.00 -10.06
C LYS A 242 0.68 18.78 -9.38
N PHE A 243 1.44 19.85 -9.14
CA PHE A 243 2.72 19.77 -8.42
C PHE A 243 2.55 19.22 -7.01
N LYS A 244 1.51 19.65 -6.28
CA LYS A 244 1.22 19.14 -4.92
C LYS A 244 0.90 17.65 -4.94
N VAL A 245 0.06 17.20 -5.87
CA VAL A 245 -0.31 15.79 -6.07
C VAL A 245 0.95 14.95 -6.29
N GLU A 246 1.77 15.32 -7.28
CA GLU A 246 2.97 14.59 -7.66
C GLU A 246 4.04 14.57 -6.55
N VAL A 247 4.41 15.74 -6.03
CA VAL A 247 5.50 15.86 -5.06
C VAL A 247 5.14 15.26 -3.71
N ASN A 248 3.89 15.36 -3.26
CA ASN A 248 3.50 14.72 -2.00
C ASN A 248 3.45 13.19 -2.13
N ALA A 249 3.05 12.64 -3.29
CA ALA A 249 3.12 11.20 -3.52
C ALA A 249 4.58 10.72 -3.45
N GLN A 250 5.50 11.43 -4.11
CA GLN A 250 6.93 11.12 -4.08
C GLN A 250 7.54 11.24 -2.67
N GLN A 251 7.25 12.33 -1.95
CA GLN A 251 7.73 12.55 -0.58
C GLN A 251 7.18 11.51 0.41
N LEU A 252 5.98 10.98 0.16
CA LEU A 252 5.38 9.93 0.98
C LEU A 252 5.85 8.52 0.57
N HIS A 253 6.67 8.38 -0.46
CA HIS A 253 7.06 7.09 -1.04
C HIS A 253 5.85 6.24 -1.46
N MET A 254 4.84 6.90 -2.02
CA MET A 254 3.68 6.25 -2.62
C MET A 254 3.92 6.01 -4.11
N THR A 255 3.35 4.94 -4.65
CA THR A 255 3.33 4.64 -6.08
C THR A 255 1.95 4.93 -6.65
N GLY A 256 1.81 4.88 -7.98
CA GLY A 256 0.53 5.12 -8.65
C GLY A 256 0.67 5.95 -9.91
N CYS A 257 -0.45 6.43 -10.43
CA CYS A 257 -0.50 7.19 -11.66
C CYS A 257 -1.64 8.21 -11.66
N VAL A 258 -1.52 9.19 -12.56
CA VAL A 258 -2.55 10.19 -12.80
C VAL A 258 -2.95 10.10 -14.27
N VAL A 259 -4.23 9.82 -14.51
CA VAL A 259 -4.82 9.81 -15.84
C VAL A 259 -5.56 11.12 -16.04
N LEU A 260 -5.12 11.89 -17.05
CA LEU A 260 -5.72 13.17 -17.42
C LEU A 260 -6.67 12.95 -18.60
N HIS A 261 -7.93 13.30 -18.43
CA HIS A 261 -8.93 13.26 -19.49
C HIS A 261 -9.80 14.53 -19.47
N ARG A 262 -10.33 14.94 -20.63
CA ARG A 262 -10.97 16.25 -20.82
C ARG A 262 -12.29 16.44 -20.05
N GLY A 263 -12.84 15.39 -19.45
CA GLY A 263 -14.06 15.45 -18.62
C GLY A 263 -13.90 14.97 -17.17
N CYS A 264 -12.80 14.29 -16.86
CA CYS A 264 -12.44 13.93 -15.49
C CYS A 264 -10.98 13.47 -15.44
N CYS A 265 -10.31 13.75 -14.34
CA CYS A 265 -8.99 13.23 -14.03
C CYS A 265 -9.12 12.16 -12.95
N VAL A 266 -8.39 11.06 -13.11
CA VAL A 266 -8.35 9.96 -12.14
C VAL A 266 -6.95 9.86 -11.56
N VAL A 267 -6.85 9.92 -10.24
CA VAL A 267 -5.59 9.81 -9.49
C VAL A 267 -5.64 8.49 -8.73
N VAL A 268 -4.81 7.54 -9.12
CA VAL A 268 -4.64 6.25 -8.45
C VAL A 268 -3.36 6.31 -7.64
N VAL A 269 -3.45 6.04 -6.34
CA VAL A 269 -2.29 6.06 -5.45
C VAL A 269 -2.26 4.80 -4.62
N GLU A 270 -1.08 4.21 -4.50
CA GLU A 270 -0.80 2.96 -3.83
C GLU A 270 0.25 3.22 -2.74
N GLY A 271 0.06 2.65 -1.55
CA GLY A 271 0.97 2.86 -0.43
C GLY A 271 0.46 2.27 0.88
N GLY A 272 1.14 2.63 1.97
CA GLY A 272 0.75 2.24 3.32
C GLY A 272 -0.39 3.10 3.92
N PRO A 273 -1.03 2.64 4.99
CA PRO A 273 -2.20 3.31 5.57
C PRO A 273 -1.88 4.69 6.19
N LYS A 274 -0.67 4.90 6.74
CA LYS A 274 -0.29 6.23 7.26
C LYS A 274 0.05 7.20 6.13
N GLN A 275 0.58 6.69 5.02
CA GLN A 275 0.83 7.48 3.82
C GLN A 275 -0.52 7.95 3.25
N HIS A 276 -1.49 7.04 3.08
CA HIS A 276 -2.86 7.34 2.66
C HIS A 276 -3.57 8.34 3.57
N SER A 277 -3.47 8.20 4.89
CA SER A 277 -4.06 9.17 5.82
C SER A 277 -3.58 10.61 5.60
N LYS A 278 -2.30 10.79 5.24
CA LYS A 278 -1.74 12.11 4.90
C LYS A 278 -2.17 12.57 3.52
N TYR A 279 -2.16 11.68 2.54
CA TYR A 279 -2.51 11.98 1.16
C TYR A 279 -4.00 12.29 0.98
N LYS A 280 -4.88 11.53 1.63
CA LYS A 280 -6.33 11.80 1.72
C LYS A 280 -6.61 13.18 2.31
N ARG A 281 -5.90 13.56 3.38
CA ARG A 281 -6.00 14.91 3.95
C ARG A 281 -5.47 15.99 3.01
N LEU A 282 -4.46 15.69 2.20
CA LEU A 282 -3.98 16.59 1.15
C LEU A 282 -5.08 16.81 0.10
N MET A 283 -5.58 15.72 -0.48
CA MET A 283 -6.53 15.73 -1.59
C MET A 283 -7.88 16.30 -1.19
N LEU A 284 -8.43 15.96 -0.03
CA LEU A 284 -9.79 16.37 0.32
C LEU A 284 -9.86 17.70 1.09
N ASN A 285 -8.86 18.02 1.92
CA ASN A 285 -8.97 19.12 2.88
C ASN A 285 -7.97 20.26 2.65
N ARG A 286 -6.74 19.97 2.19
CA ARG A 286 -5.67 20.99 2.08
C ARG A 286 -5.65 21.66 0.72
N ILE A 287 -5.92 20.93 -0.35
CA ILE A 287 -6.08 21.51 -1.68
C ILE A 287 -7.50 22.07 -1.77
N LYS A 288 -7.60 23.36 -2.08
CA LYS A 288 -8.86 24.06 -2.30
C LYS A 288 -9.20 23.95 -3.78
N TRP A 289 -9.93 22.90 -4.13
CA TRP A 289 -10.33 22.66 -5.51
C TRP A 289 -11.38 23.67 -5.98
N GLU A 290 -12.26 24.10 -5.07
CA GLU A 290 -13.35 25.04 -5.36
C GLU A 290 -12.90 26.42 -5.87
N ASP A 291 -11.64 26.80 -5.64
CA ASP A 291 -11.08 28.09 -6.08
C ASP A 291 -10.92 28.15 -7.61
N ASP A 292 -10.85 26.99 -8.30
CA ASP A 292 -10.70 26.90 -9.75
C ASP A 292 -12.05 26.57 -10.42
N SER A 293 -12.47 27.38 -11.39
CA SER A 293 -13.65 27.11 -12.22
C SER A 293 -13.29 26.25 -13.44
N VAL A 294 -14.10 25.25 -13.72
CA VAL A 294 -13.88 24.28 -14.80
C VAL A 294 -15.09 24.27 -15.71
N LYS A 295 -14.86 24.12 -17.02
CA LYS A 295 -15.93 23.91 -17.99
C LYS A 295 -16.33 22.44 -17.99
N ASP A 296 -17.55 22.14 -17.57
CA ASP A 296 -18.12 20.80 -17.68
C ASP A 296 -18.34 20.44 -19.17
N ALA A 297 -18.63 19.17 -19.46
CA ALA A 297 -18.84 18.67 -20.83
C ALA A 297 -19.96 19.42 -21.59
N ASP A 298 -20.91 20.01 -20.86
CA ASP A 298 -22.04 20.79 -21.38
C ASP A 298 -21.70 22.30 -21.56
N GLY A 299 -20.46 22.70 -21.29
CA GLY A 299 -19.97 24.07 -21.45
C GLY A 299 -20.31 25.04 -20.31
N SER A 300 -20.95 24.57 -19.24
CA SER A 300 -21.21 25.34 -18.03
C SER A 300 -19.97 25.42 -17.13
N GLU A 301 -19.75 26.58 -16.50
CA GLU A 301 -18.66 26.75 -15.52
C GLU A 301 -19.12 26.25 -14.15
N VAL A 302 -18.44 25.22 -13.64
CA VAL A 302 -18.73 24.59 -12.35
C VAL A 302 -17.43 24.56 -11.54
N PRO A 303 -17.48 24.78 -10.21
CA PRO A 303 -16.28 24.68 -9.39
C PRO A 303 -15.66 23.28 -9.48
N ASN A 304 -14.33 23.24 -9.52
CA ASN A 304 -13.59 21.99 -9.49
C ASN A 304 -13.81 21.30 -8.15
N SER A 305 -13.87 19.97 -8.17
CA SER A 305 -14.04 19.18 -6.97
C SER A 305 -13.25 17.89 -7.06
N CYS A 306 -12.81 17.41 -5.89
CA CYS A 306 -12.13 16.14 -5.72
C CYS A 306 -12.96 15.23 -4.83
N GLN A 307 -13.20 14.00 -5.29
CA GLN A 307 -13.95 12.98 -4.58
C GLN A 307 -13.12 11.71 -4.45
N LEU A 308 -13.22 11.05 -3.30
CA LEU A 308 -12.68 9.70 -3.12
C LEU A 308 -13.69 8.71 -3.72
N VAL A 309 -13.27 7.97 -4.74
CA VAL A 309 -14.10 7.00 -5.45
C VAL A 309 -14.00 5.62 -4.81
N TRP A 310 -12.78 5.22 -4.43
CA TRP A 310 -12.52 3.90 -3.88
C TRP A 310 -11.30 3.92 -2.93
N GLU A 311 -11.33 3.09 -1.90
CA GLU A 311 -10.26 2.90 -0.92
C GLU A 311 -10.27 1.44 -0.43
N GLY A 312 -9.16 0.73 -0.58
CA GLY A 312 -9.00 -0.68 -0.19
C GLY A 312 -7.53 -1.05 -0.01
#